data_AF-K4RGN2-F1
#
_entry.id   AF-K4RGN2-F1
#
_cell.length_a   1.000
_cell.length_b   1.000
_cell.length_c   1.000
_cell.angle_alpha   90.00
_cell.angle_beta   90.00
_cell.angle_gamma   90.00
#
_symmetry.space_group_name_H-M   'P 1'
#
loop_
_entity.id
_entity.type
_entity.pdbx_description
1 polymer ?
#
loop_
_entity_poly.entity_id
_entity_poly.type
_entity_poly.pdbx_seq_one_letter_code
_entity_poly.pdbx_strand_id
1 'polypeptide(L)' 'MPTQPQRTVLERFPAGGPRGSWPAEEYAAAQRAQGTDAQVVMDLGSDQFLVVASTAQ' A
#
# COMPACT_ATOMS: atom_id res chain seq x y z
N MET A 1 21.08 -10.43 12.27
CA MET A 1 20.43 -9.11 12.49
C MET A 1 19.14 -9.18 11.71
N PRO A 2 17.93 -9.01 12.30
CA PRO A 2 16.72 -9.08 11.50
C PRO A 2 16.74 -7.90 10.53
N THR A 3 16.82 -8.18 9.24
CA THR A 3 16.66 -7.16 8.20
C THR A 3 15.24 -6.61 8.35
N GLN A 4 15.12 -5.36 8.77
CA GLN A 4 13.81 -4.72 8.79
C GLN A 4 13.32 -4.64 7.35
N PRO A 5 12.11 -5.12 7.04
CA PRO A 5 11.59 -5.09 5.69
C PRO A 5 11.54 -3.62 5.22
N GLN A 6 12.18 -3.35 4.08
CA GLN A 6 12.17 -2.03 3.50
C GLN A 6 10.81 -1.81 2.85
N ARG A 7 10.08 -0.79 3.34
CA ARG A 7 8.76 -0.43 2.83
C ARG A 7 8.91 0.67 1.78
N THR A 8 8.46 0.38 0.57
CA THR A 8 8.46 1.34 -0.55
C THR A 8 7.03 1.71 -0.89
N VAL A 9 6.70 3.00 -0.93
CA VAL A 9 5.37 3.45 -1.40
C VAL A 9 5.31 3.24 -2.91
N LEU A 10 4.35 2.44 -3.36
CA LEU A 10 4.08 2.19 -4.78
C LEU A 10 3.12 3.24 -5.35
N GLU A 11 2.03 3.52 -4.64
CA GLU A 11 0.96 4.41 -5.12
C GLU A 11 0.19 5.05 -3.95
N ARG A 12 -0.43 6.22 -4.18
CA ARG A 12 -1.24 6.94 -3.20
C ARG A 12 -2.66 7.16 -3.72
N PHE A 13 -3.64 6.94 -2.85
CA PHE A 13 -5.06 7.08 -3.14
C PHE A 13 -5.71 8.04 -2.13
N PRO A 14 -6.60 8.94 -2.57
CA PRO A 14 -7.32 9.83 -1.65
C PRO A 14 -8.32 9.05 -0.80
N ALA A 15 -8.36 9.30 0.52
CA ALA A 15 -9.29 8.59 1.41
C ALA A 15 -10.75 9.07 1.27
N GLY A 16 -10.96 10.32 0.84
CA GLY A 16 -12.28 10.93 0.66
C GLY A 16 -13.07 10.52 -0.59
N GLY A 17 -12.64 9.51 -1.34
CA GLY A 17 -13.36 9.03 -2.53
C GLY A 17 -14.66 8.29 -2.20
N PRO A 18 -15.64 8.21 -3.12
CA PRO A 18 -16.93 7.54 -2.88
C PRO A 18 -16.82 6.03 -2.60
N ARG A 19 -15.65 5.43 -2.87
CA ARG A 19 -15.36 4.01 -2.66
C ARG A 19 -14.40 3.75 -1.48
N GLY A 20 -14.03 4.78 -0.71
CA GLY A 20 -13.10 4.65 0.43
C GLY A 20 -11.76 4.01 0.03
N SER A 21 -11.31 3.01 0.79
CA SER A 21 -10.04 2.29 0.58
C SER A 21 -10.03 1.34 -0.62
N TRP A 22 -11.18 1.05 -1.22
CA TRP A 22 -11.31 0.00 -2.24
C TRP A 22 -10.31 0.12 -3.41
N PRO A 23 -10.05 1.31 -3.99
CA PRO A 23 -9.05 1.44 -5.07
C PRO A 23 -7.64 1.06 -4.63
N ALA A 24 -7.25 1.39 -3.39
CA ALA A 24 -5.96 1.02 -2.84
C ALA A 24 -5.88 -0.50 -2.58
N GLU A 25 -6.98 -1.10 -2.12
CA GLU A 25 -7.07 -2.55 -1.89
C GLU A 25 -6.99 -3.35 -3.20
N GLU A 26 -7.67 -2.91 -4.25
CA GLU A 26 -7.56 -3.53 -5.58
C GLU A 26 -6.13 -3.43 -6.13
N TYR A 27 -5.51 -2.25 -6.03
CA TYR A 27 -4.13 -2.07 -6.49
C TYR A 27 -3.18 -2.97 -5.69
N ALA A 28 -3.30 -3.02 -4.36
CA ALA A 28 -2.50 -3.91 -3.52
C ALA A 28 -2.74 -5.39 -3.87
N ALA A 29 -3.97 -5.81 -4.16
CA ALA A 29 -4.28 -7.17 -4.60
C ALA A 29 -3.64 -7.49 -5.97
N ALA A 30 -3.67 -6.56 -6.91
CA ALA A 30 -3.01 -6.72 -8.22
C ALA A 30 -1.48 -6.83 -8.08
N GLN A 31 -0.86 -6.08 -7.17
CA GLN A 31 0.57 -6.18 -6.88
C GLN A 31 0.92 -7.53 -6.24
N ARG A 32 0.09 -8.04 -5.32
CA ARG A 32 0.25 -9.38 -4.73
C ARG A 32 0.11 -10.49 -5.77
N ALA A 33 -0.83 -10.36 -6.70
CA ALA A 33 -0.99 -11.30 -7.81
C ALA A 33 0.26 -11.35 -8.72
N GLN A 34 1.02 -10.25 -8.79
CA GLN A 34 2.31 -10.17 -9.49
C GLN A 34 3.50 -10.63 -8.62
N GLY A 35 3.27 -11.07 -7.38
CA GLY A 35 4.32 -11.54 -6.46
C GLY A 35 4.97 -10.44 -5.62
N THR A 36 4.45 -9.20 -5.65
CA THR A 36 4.90 -8.12 -4.77
C THR A 36 4.09 -8.13 -3.48
N ASP A 37 4.75 -8.22 -2.32
CA ASP A 37 4.06 -8.11 -1.03
C ASP A 37 3.63 -6.66 -0.77
N ALA A 38 2.49 -6.27 -1.36
CA ALA A 38 1.91 -4.95 -1.18
C ALA A 38 0.94 -4.92 0.01
N GLN A 39 0.87 -3.81 0.73
CA GLN A 39 -0.08 -3.58 1.83
C GLN A 39 -0.68 -2.18 1.73
N VAL A 40 -1.93 -2.02 2.13
CA VAL A 40 -2.59 -0.70 2.22
C VAL A 40 -2.37 -0.15 3.62
N VAL A 41 -1.86 1.07 3.71
CA VAL A 41 -1.64 1.81 4.95
C VAL A 41 -2.37 3.14 4.87
N MET A 42 -3.12 3.51 5.90
CA MET A 42 -3.75 4.82 5.97
C MET A 42 -2.74 5.85 6.50
N ASP A 43 -2.45 6.87 5.71
CA ASP A 43 -1.74 8.07 6.13
C ASP A 43 -2.74 9.08 6.68
N LEU A 44 -2.76 9.22 8.01
CA LEU A 44 -3.65 10.13 8.70
C LEU A 44 -3.28 11.61 8.51
N GLY A 45 -2.01 11.90 8.18
CA GLY A 45 -1.53 13.27 8.00
C GLY A 45 -2.02 13.92 6.70
N SER A 46 -2.11 13.12 5.63
CA SER A 46 -2.52 13.57 4.30
C SER A 46 -3.92 13.09 3.91
N ASP A 47 -4.59 12.33 4.78
CA ASP A 47 -5.88 11.67 4.52
C ASP A 47 -5.85 10.82 3.23
N GLN A 48 -4.85 9.93 3.15
CA GLN A 48 -4.59 9.11 1.97
C GLN A 48 -4.37 7.65 2.33
N PHE A 49 -4.77 6.75 1.46
CA PHE A 49 -4.35 5.36 1.48
C PHE A 49 -3.09 5.20 0.65
N LEU A 50 -2.02 4.74 1.27
CA LEU A 50 -0.75 4.42 0.63
C LEU A 50 -0.68 2.93 0.39
N VAL A 51 -0.36 2.51 -0.83
CA VAL A 51 0.01 1.13 -1.08
C VAL A 51 1.53 1.01 -0.96
N VAL A 52 1.99 0.21 0.00
CA VAL A 52 3.40 0.00 0.30
C VAL A 52 3.81 -1.42 -0.04
N ALA A 53 4.88 -1.59 -0.83
CA ALA A 53 5.54 -2.87 -1.00
C ALA A 53 6.51 -3.13 0.15
N SER A 54 6.46 -4.32 0.71
CA SER A 54 7.41 -4.84 1.69
C SER A 54 8.39 -5.74 0.94
N THR A 55 9.61 -5.27 0.72
CA THR A 55 10.67 -6.12 0.19
C THR A 55 11.49 -6.67 1.35
N ALA A 56 11.44 -7.99 1.54
CA ALA A 56 12.45 -8.68 2.32
C ALA A 56 13.75 -8.65 1.51
N GLN A 57 14.76 -7.92 2.00
CA GLN A 57 16.13 -8.01 1.49
C GLN A 57 16.84 -9.21 2.10
#